data_AF-A0A7C1CKE6-F1
#
_entry.id   AF-A0A7C1CKE6-F1
#
_cell.length_a   1.000
_cell.length_b   1.000
_cell.length_c   1.000
_cell.angle_alpha   90.00
_cell.angle_beta   90.00
_cell.angle_gamma   90.00
#
_symmetry.space_group_name_H-M   'P 1'
#
loop_
_entity.id
_entity.type
_entity.pdbx_description
1 polymer ?
#
loop_
_entity_poly.entity_id
_entity_poly.type
_entity_poly.pdbx_seq_one_letter_code
_entity_poly.pdbx_strand_id
1 'polypeptide(L)' 'MEPASPLIWTKKDLIGIRELSRAEIEMILDTAPQFLAVSKRVSGIKKVPLLQGRLVVNWFHEPSTRTRTSFELAAKR' A
#
# COMPACT_ATOMS: atom_id res chain seq x y z
N MET A 1 29.27 -10.42 -0.24
CA MET A 1 28.10 -10.06 0.57
C MET A 1 26.94 -10.78 -0.07
N GLU A 2 26.43 -11.83 0.56
CA GLU A 2 25.30 -12.60 0.04
C GLU A 2 24.11 -11.66 -0.25
N PRO A 3 23.46 -11.74 -1.42
CA PRO A 3 22.25 -10.98 -1.64
C PRO A 3 21.19 -11.48 -0.65
N ALA A 4 20.75 -10.60 0.24
CA ALA A 4 19.65 -10.92 1.15
C ALA A 4 18.47 -11.45 0.33
N SER A 5 17.99 -12.66 0.67
CA SER A 5 16.84 -13.25 0.00
C SER A 5 15.67 -12.26 0.00
N PRO A 6 14.91 -12.15 -1.09
CA PRO A 6 13.80 -11.19 -1.18
C PRO A 6 12.83 -11.49 -0.04
N LEU A 7 12.63 -10.49 0.81
CA LEU A 7 11.70 -10.60 1.93
C LEU A 7 10.29 -10.79 1.33
N ILE A 8 9.51 -11.71 1.89
CA ILE A 8 8.14 -11.98 1.45
C ILE A 8 7.20 -11.51 2.55
N TRP A 9 6.27 -10.62 2.22
CA TRP A 9 5.25 -10.17 3.17
C TRP A 9 4.27 -11.31 3.47
N THR A 10 4.23 -11.75 4.73
CA THR A 10 3.38 -12.87 5.18
C THR A 10 2.24 -12.46 6.12
N LYS A 11 2.22 -11.19 6.56
CA LYS A 11 1.22 -10.70 7.53
C LYS A 11 -0.12 -10.43 6.83
N LYS A 12 -1.20 -10.97 7.41
CA LYS A 12 -2.57 -10.71 6.96
C LYS A 12 -3.03 -9.29 7.30
N ASP A 13 -2.82 -8.87 8.55
CA ASP A 13 -3.33 -7.62 9.13
C ASP A 13 -2.18 -6.67 9.50
N LEU A 14 -2.40 -5.35 9.35
CA LEU A 14 -1.47 -4.29 9.74
C LEU A 14 -2.12 -3.41 10.83
N ILE A 15 -1.94 -3.81 12.09
CA ILE A 15 -2.58 -3.17 13.26
C ILE A 15 -1.67 -2.09 13.88
N GLY A 16 -0.36 -2.18 13.65
CA GLY A 16 0.63 -1.22 14.13
C GLY A 16 2.04 -1.58 13.67
N ILE A 17 3.00 -0.72 14.02
CA ILE A 17 4.40 -0.85 13.55
C ILE A 17 5.32 -1.61 14.50
N ARG A 18 4.89 -1.84 15.75
CA ARG A 18 5.74 -2.41 16.82
C ARG A 18 6.23 -3.83 16.52
N GLU A 19 5.44 -4.60 15.79
CA GLU A 19 5.76 -6.00 15.43
C GLU A 19 6.39 -6.12 14.03
N LEU A 20 6.64 -4.99 13.37
CA LEU A 20 7.33 -4.97 12.08
C LEU A 20 8.83 -4.95 12.33
N SER A 21 9.53 -5.86 11.66
CA SER A 21 10.97 -5.79 11.54
C SER A 21 11.37 -4.58 10.67
N ARG A 22 12.62 -4.14 10.83
CA ARG A 22 13.20 -3.07 10.01
C ARG A 22 13.04 -3.34 8.50
N ALA A 23 13.34 -4.56 8.09
CA ALA A 23 13.32 -4.95 6.69
C ALA A 23 11.89 -4.99 6.11
N GLU A 24 10.86 -5.31 6.91
CA GLU A 24 9.46 -5.20 6.50
C GLU A 24 9.03 -3.73 6.32
N ILE A 25 9.49 -2.84 7.21
CA ILE A 25 9.24 -1.40 7.09
C ILE A 25 9.90 -0.87 5.82
N GLU A 26 11.17 -1.21 5.60
CA GLU A 26 11.93 -0.80 4.41
C GLU A 26 11.28 -1.32 3.14
N MET A 27 10.81 -2.58 3.10
CA MET A 27 10.03 -3.09 1.97
C MET A 27 8.82 -2.22 1.63
N ILE A 28 8.01 -1.82 2.62
CA ILE A 28 6.84 -0.96 2.38
C ILE A 28 7.27 0.39 1.79
N LEU A 29 8.32 0.98 2.37
CA LEU A 29 8.84 2.29 1.94
C LEU A 29 9.44 2.24 0.54
N ASP A 30 10.18 1.19 0.19
CA ASP A 30 10.80 0.99 -1.11
C ASP A 30 9.77 0.68 -2.21
N THR A 31 8.65 0.06 -1.82
CA THR A 31 7.54 -0.26 -2.72
C THR A 31 6.72 0.99 -3.08
N ALA A 32 6.52 1.93 -2.14
CA ALA A 32 5.65 3.09 -2.32
C ALA A 32 5.98 3.98 -3.55
N PRO A 33 7.25 4.28 -3.88
CA PRO A 33 7.61 5.05 -5.09
C PRO A 33 7.12 4.43 -6.40
N GLN A 34 7.03 3.09 -6.47
CA GLN A 34 6.57 2.39 -7.68
C GLN A 34 5.11 2.74 -8.00
N PHE A 35 4.28 2.86 -6.97
CA PHE A 35 2.87 3.25 -7.09
C PHE A 35 2.71 4.73 -7.43
N LEU A 36 3.62 5.60 -6.97
CA LEU A 36 3.64 7.00 -7.37
C LEU A 36 3.86 7.16 -8.88
N ALA A 37 4.79 6.41 -9.46
CA ALA A 37 5.08 6.43 -10.88
C ALA A 37 3.88 5.96 -11.72
N VAL A 38 3.15 4.93 -11.26
CA VAL A 38 1.93 4.46 -11.94
C VAL A 38 0.82 5.51 -11.88
N SER A 39 0.64 6.17 -10.74
CA SER A 39 -0.40 7.22 -10.57
C SER A 39 -0.21 8.44 -11.49
N LYS A 40 1.01 8.65 -12.01
CA LYS A 40 1.38 9.78 -12.89
C LYS A 40 1.34 9.46 -14.39
N ARG A 41 1.07 8.21 -14.80
CA ARG A 41 1.02 7.85 -16.24
C ARG A 41 -0.18 8.50 -16.94
N VAL A 42 0.09 9.14 -18.07
CA VAL A 42 -0.88 9.90 -18.90
C VAL A 42 -1.61 9.00 -19.91
N SER A 43 -1.02 7.86 -20.29
CA SER A 43 -1.70 6.79 -21.02
C SER A 43 -2.81 6.22 -20.15
N GLY A 44 -4.07 6.30 -20.56
CA GLY A 44 -5.30 6.11 -19.76
C GLY A 44 -5.46 4.82 -18.92
N ILE A 45 -4.47 3.95 -18.85
CA ILE A 45 -4.38 2.82 -17.92
C ILE A 45 -3.82 3.33 -16.59
N LYS A 46 -4.65 4.06 -15.85
CA LYS A 46 -4.33 4.62 -14.51
C LYS A 46 -4.60 3.65 -13.35
N LYS A 47 -4.84 2.36 -13.65
CA LYS A 47 -5.24 1.35 -12.68
C LYS A 47 -4.27 0.19 -12.71
N VAL A 48 -3.53 -0.03 -11.64
CA VAL A 48 -2.91 -1.36 -11.47
C VAL A 48 -4.06 -2.32 -11.15
N PRO A 49 -4.25 -3.44 -11.88
CA PRO A 49 -5.40 -4.33 -11.67
C PRO A 49 -5.38 -5.10 -10.34
N LEU A 50 -4.47 -4.77 -9.41
CA LEU A 50 -4.26 -5.50 -8.15
C LEU A 50 -5.52 -5.61 -7.29
N LEU A 51 -6.36 -4.57 -7.29
CA LEU A 51 -7.61 -4.53 -6.53
C LEU A 51 -8.86 -4.67 -7.42
N GLN A 52 -8.72 -5.03 -8.70
CA GLN A 52 -9.87 -5.19 -9.57
C GLN A 52 -10.77 -6.34 -9.09
N GLY A 53 -12.07 -6.08 -8.98
CA GLY A 53 -13.02 -7.05 -8.43
C GLY A 53 -12.96 -7.22 -6.91
N ARG A 54 -12.20 -6.38 -6.20
CA ARG A 54 -12.15 -6.34 -4.72
C ARG A 54 -12.97 -5.16 -4.20
N LEU A 55 -13.68 -5.39 -3.08
CA LEU A 55 -14.34 -4.34 -2.30
C LEU A 55 -13.42 -3.94 -1.15
N VAL A 56 -13.09 -2.65 -1.05
CA VAL A 56 -12.34 -2.07 0.07
C VAL A 56 -13.30 -1.24 0.92
N VAL A 57 -13.40 -1.54 2.21
CA VAL A 57 -14.27 -0.83 3.15
C VAL A 57 -13.43 0.06 4.05
N ASN A 58 -13.75 1.35 4.07
CA ASN A 58 -13.15 2.33 4.98
C ASN A 58 -14.10 2.56 6.15
N TRP A 59 -13.80 1.98 7.31
CA TRP A 59 -14.60 2.14 8.53
C TRP A 59 -13.91 3.08 9.52
N PHE A 60 -14.61 4.13 9.93
CA PHE A 60 -14.13 5.15 10.86
C PHE A 60 -15.23 5.42 11.89
N HIS A 61 -15.01 5.03 13.15
CA HIS A 61 -15.92 5.39 14.25
C HIS A 61 -15.92 6.91 14.49
N GLU A 62 -14.73 7.52 14.42
CA GLU A 62 -14.51 8.96 14.53
C GLU A 62 -14.03 9.52 13.18
N PRO A 63 -14.53 10.70 12.76
CA PRO A 63 -14.18 11.25 11.46
C PRO A 63 -12.70 11.61 11.37
N SER A 64 -12.01 11.10 10.35
CA SER A 64 -10.64 11.48 10.01
C SER A 64 -10.48 11.72 8.52
N THR A 65 -10.58 12.99 8.11
CA THR A 65 -10.60 13.39 6.70
C THR A 65 -9.33 12.99 5.96
N ARG A 66 -8.15 13.28 6.52
CA ARG A 66 -6.87 12.99 5.86
C ARG A 66 -6.67 11.50 5.63
N THR A 67 -6.96 10.68 6.65
CA THR A 67 -6.79 9.23 6.58
C THR A 67 -7.79 8.63 5.60
N ARG A 68 -9.09 8.93 5.75
CA ARG A 68 -10.13 8.40 4.86
C ARG A 68 -9.84 8.73 3.40
N THR A 69 -9.57 10.00 3.09
CA THR A 69 -9.27 10.44 1.73
C THR A 69 -8.03 9.72 1.18
N SER A 70 -6.97 9.55 1.97
CA SER A 70 -5.78 8.81 1.51
C SER A 70 -6.08 7.35 1.15
N PHE A 71 -6.85 6.64 1.98
CA PHE A 71 -7.21 5.23 1.70
C PHE A 71 -8.18 5.10 0.52
N GLU A 72 -9.15 6.02 0.37
CA GLU A 72 -10.04 6.06 -0.79
C GLU A 72 -9.27 6.27 -2.10
N LEU A 73 -8.27 7.17 -2.10
CA LEU A 73 -7.42 7.42 -3.25
C LEU A 73 -6.53 6.22 -3.59
N ALA A 74 -5.96 5.56 -2.57
CA ALA A 74 -5.12 4.38 -2.75
C ALA A 74 -5.91 3.19 -3.30
N ALA A 75 -7.15 2.96 -2.85
CA ALA A 75 -7.97 1.84 -3.31
C ALA A 75 -8.48 2.00 -4.77
N LYS A 76 -8.55 3.24 -5.28
CA LYS A 76 -9.08 3.55 -6.62
C LYS A 76 -8.02 3.54 -7.73
N ARG A 77 -6.74 3.65 -7.39
CA ARG A 77 -5.60 3.80 -8.31
C ARG A 77 -4.81 2.51 -8.40
#